data_AF-A0A947G4E5-F1
#
_entry.id   AF-A0A947G4E5-F1
#
_cell.length_a   1.000
_cell.length_b   1.000
_cell.length_c   1.000
_cell.angle_alpha   90.00
_cell.angle_beta   90.00
_cell.angle_gamma   90.00
#
_symmetry.space_group_name_H-M   'P 1'
#
loop_
_entity.id
_entity.type
_entity.pdbx_description
1 polymer ?
#
loop_
_entity_poly.entity_id
_entity_poly.type
_entity_poly.pdbx_seq_one_letter_code
_entity_poly.pdbx_strand_id
1 'polypeptide(L)'
;MIVLGDVVAAEPFWTDDHSLIKTRVDIAVDDTLLGDAAAVESVIVVGGEIDGLRLRSSNDPMFGVGQRVLLFVDAEDRIVGVNQGAF
;
A
#
# COMPACT_ATOMS: atom_id res chain seq x y z
N MET A 1 -10.33 3.38 -7.64
CA MET A 1 -11.03 2.08 -7.65
C MET A 1 -11.27 1.57 -6.23
N ILE A 2 -12.06 0.51 -6.08
CA ILE A 2 -12.17 -0.27 -4.84
C ILE A 2 -11.88 -1.73 -5.15
N VAL A 3 -10.86 -2.31 -4.53
CA VAL A 3 -10.41 -3.70 -4.80
C VAL A 3 -10.26 -4.51 -3.52
N LEU A 4 -10.59 -5.80 -3.62
CA LEU A 4 -10.33 -6.81 -2.60
C LEU A 4 -9.26 -7.77 -3.13
N GLY A 5 -8.25 -8.05 -2.34
CA GLY A 5 -7.15 -8.92 -2.77
C GLY A 5 -6.15 -9.21 -1.67
N ASP A 6 -5.06 -9.84 -2.05
CA ASP A 6 -3.98 -10.22 -1.12
C ASP A 6 -2.68 -9.49 -1.48
N VAL A 7 -1.98 -9.00 -0.47
CA VAL A 7 -0.67 -8.37 -0.64
C VAL A 7 0.35 -9.45 -1.02
N VAL A 8 0.95 -9.31 -2.20
CA VAL A 8 1.94 -10.26 -2.73
C VAL A 8 3.37 -9.73 -2.65
N ALA A 9 3.55 -8.41 -2.62
CA ALA A 9 4.85 -7.77 -2.38
C ALA A 9 4.69 -6.49 -1.55
N ALA A 10 5.71 -6.19 -0.75
CA ALA A 10 5.83 -4.95 0.02
C ALA A 10 7.30 -4.57 0.10
N GLU A 11 7.72 -3.62 -0.74
CA GLU A 11 9.12 -3.27 -0.94
C GLU A 11 9.38 -1.81 -0.52
N PRO A 12 10.10 -1.59 0.59
CA PRO A 12 10.46 -0.25 1.02
C PRO A 12 11.62 0.30 0.19
N PHE A 13 11.56 1.58 -0.13
CA PHE A 13 12.59 2.32 -0.85
C PHE A 13 12.73 3.75 -0.31
N TRP A 14 13.94 4.30 -0.39
CA TRP A 14 14.16 5.72 -0.16
C TRP A 14 13.63 6.53 -1.34
N THR A 15 13.04 7.69 -1.07
CA THR A 15 12.82 8.69 -2.12
C THR A 15 14.16 9.16 -2.69
N ASP A 16 14.16 9.67 -3.93
CA ASP A 16 15.40 10.08 -4.62
C ASP A 16 16.21 11.13 -3.84
N ASP A 17 15.53 11.97 -3.06
CA ASP A 17 16.13 12.97 -2.17
C ASP A 17 16.55 12.42 -0.79
N HIS A 18 16.37 11.11 -0.56
CA HIS A 18 16.63 10.40 0.70
C HIS A 18 15.95 11.01 1.93
N SER A 19 14.84 11.74 1.75
CA SER A 19 14.13 12.41 2.86
C SER A 19 13.05 11.53 3.50
N LEU A 20 12.50 10.57 2.76
CA LEU A 20 11.41 9.70 3.19
C LEU A 20 11.65 8.25 2.78
N ILE A 21 11.14 7.33 3.58
CA ILE A 21 10.96 5.93 3.19
C ILE A 21 9.53 5.79 2.70
N LYS A 22 9.36 5.21 1.52
CA LYS A 22 8.07 4.79 0.97
C LYS A 22 8.09 3.29 0.77
N THR A 23 6.93 2.67 0.74
CA THR A 23 6.78 1.25 0.42
C THR A 23 5.90 1.11 -0.80
N ARG A 24 6.39 0.40 -1.83
CA ARG A 24 5.55 -0.07 -2.93
C ARG A 24 4.89 -1.37 -2.47
N VAL A 25 3.58 -1.43 -2.60
CA VAL A 25 2.78 -2.59 -2.21
C VAL A 25 2.07 -3.09 -3.45
N ASP A 26 2.25 -4.37 -3.76
CA ASP A 26 1.57 -5.02 -4.87
C ASP A 26 0.48 -5.95 -4.32
N ILE A 27 -0.71 -5.83 -4.88
CA ILE A 27 -1.92 -6.54 -4.47
C ILE A 27 -2.38 -7.40 -5.63
N ALA A 28 -2.43 -8.72 -5.43
CA ALA A 28 -3.14 -9.60 -6.34
C ALA A 28 -4.64 -9.39 -6.14
N VAL A 29 -5.31 -8.88 -7.17
CA VAL A 29 -6.73 -8.52 -7.10
C VAL A 29 -7.58 -9.76 -7.31
N ASP A 30 -8.42 -10.05 -6.33
CA ASP A 30 -9.43 -11.12 -6.42
C ASP A 30 -10.76 -10.60 -6.93
N ASP A 31 -11.17 -9.41 -6.49
CA ASP A 31 -12.43 -8.79 -6.86
C ASP A 31 -12.30 -7.27 -6.96
N THR A 32 -13.00 -6.69 -7.94
CA THR A 32 -13.06 -5.24 -8.16
C THR A 32 -14.48 -4.76 -7.89
N LEU A 33 -14.67 -4.13 -6.73
CA LEU A 33 -15.98 -3.66 -6.28
C LEU A 33 -16.41 -2.37 -6.97
N LEU A 34 -15.45 -1.54 -7.42
CA LEU A 34 -15.72 -0.29 -8.12
C LEU A 34 -14.55 0.16 -9.00
N GLY A 35 -14.85 0.51 -10.25
CA GLY A 35 -13.86 0.97 -11.23
C GLY A 35 -13.23 -0.20 -11.98
N ASP A 36 -12.11 0.09 -12.66
CA ASP A 36 -11.31 -0.91 -13.36
C ASP A 36 -10.01 -1.15 -12.58
N ALA A 37 -9.58 -2.40 -12.49
CA ALA A 37 -8.32 -2.81 -11.87
C ALA A 37 -7.64 -3.87 -12.74
N ALA A 38 -6.31 -3.86 -12.73
CA ALA A 38 -5.47 -4.93 -13.22
C ALA A 38 -5.50 -6.15 -12.29
N ALA A 39 -5.00 -7.28 -12.78
CA ALA A 39 -4.85 -8.49 -11.96
C ALA A 39 -3.88 -8.30 -10.79
N VAL A 40 -2.92 -7.38 -10.94
CA VAL A 40 -2.04 -6.92 -9.87
C VAL A 40 -2.06 -5.40 -9.86
N GLU A 41 -2.41 -4.83 -8.72
CA GLU A 41 -2.42 -3.39 -8.50
C GLU A 41 -1.25 -2.97 -7.61
N SER A 42 -0.56 -1.89 -7.98
CA SER A 42 0.57 -1.36 -7.23
C SER A 42 0.23 -0.02 -6.62
N VAL A 43 0.39 0.11 -5.31
CA VAL A 43 0.19 1.37 -4.58
C VAL A 43 1.46 1.78 -3.86
N ILE A 44 1.65 3.08 -3.66
CA ILE A 44 2.78 3.63 -2.90
C ILE A 44 2.26 4.25 -1.61
N VAL A 45 2.77 3.77 -0.48
CA VAL A 45 2.50 4.33 0.84
C VAL A 45 3.74 4.94 1.45
N VAL A 46 3.53 5.92 2.34
CA VAL A 46 4.60 6.48 3.15
C VAL A 46 4.90 5.52 4.30
N GLY A 47 6.19 5.40 4.64
CA GLY A 47 6.66 4.50 5.68
C GLY A 47 7.27 3.22 5.12
N GLY A 48 7.80 2.42 6.03
CA GLY A 48 8.55 1.21 5.72
C GLY A 48 9.77 1.06 6.64
N GLU A 49 10.58 0.05 6.37
CA GLU A 49 11.81 -0.20 7.10
C GLU A 49 12.94 -0.58 6.15
N ILE A 50 14.07 0.12 6.25
CA ILE A 50 15.28 -0.15 5.49
C ILE A 50 16.44 -0.21 6.47
N ASP A 51 17.20 -1.31 6.46
CA ASP A 51 18.39 -1.52 7.31
C ASP A 51 18.16 -1.24 8.81
N GLY A 52 16.97 -1.60 9.30
CA GLY A 52 16.57 -1.39 10.70
C GLY A 52 16.09 0.03 11.04
N LEU A 53 16.14 0.97 10.10
CA LEU A 53 15.51 2.27 10.23
C LEU A 53 14.05 2.19 9.77
N ARG A 54 13.13 2.35 10.72
CA ARG A 54 11.69 2.33 10.46
C ARG A 54 11.12 3.75 10.44
N LEU A 55 10.52 4.12 9.32
CA LEU A 55 9.67 5.31 9.23
C LEU A 55 8.22 4.87 9.42
N ARG A 56 7.56 5.42 10.43
CA ARG A 56 6.15 5.15 10.72
C ARG A 56 5.42 6.45 11.02
N SER A 57 4.36 6.72 10.26
CA SER A 57 3.30 7.62 10.72
C SER A 57 2.31 6.82 11.55
N SER A 58 1.76 7.39 12.62
CA SER A 58 0.75 6.71 13.45
C SER A 58 -0.51 6.33 12.68
N ASN A 59 -0.73 6.97 11.54
CA ASN A 59 -1.96 6.90 10.77
C ASN A 59 -1.75 6.28 9.38
N ASP A 60 -0.55 5.81 9.04
CA ASP A 60 -0.32 5.18 7.73
C ASP A 60 -0.53 3.67 7.82
N PRO A 61 -1.25 3.06 6.87
CA PRO A 61 -1.47 1.63 6.85
C PRO A 61 -0.16 0.88 6.63
N MET A 62 0.05 -0.19 7.39
CA MET A 62 1.16 -1.13 7.18
C MET A 62 0.63 -2.38 6.49
N PHE A 63 1.31 -2.77 5.42
CA PHE A 63 0.98 -3.95 4.64
C PHE A 63 2.01 -5.04 4.88
N GLY A 64 1.54 -6.26 5.18
CA GLY A 64 2.36 -7.46 5.23
C GLY A 64 2.06 -8.37 4.04
N VAL A 65 3.08 -9.02 3.48
CA VAL A 65 2.86 -10.06 2.46
C VAL A 65 1.98 -11.17 3.03
N GLY A 66 0.99 -11.61 2.24
CA GLY A 66 -0.04 -12.57 2.64
C GLY A 66 -1.24 -11.96 3.37
N GLN A 67 -1.24 -10.65 3.61
CA GLN A 67 -2.38 -9.95 4.20
C GLN A 67 -3.49 -9.75 3.17
N ARG A 68 -4.71 -10.11 3.55
CA ARG A 68 -5.91 -9.77 2.78
C ARG A 68 -6.35 -8.34 3.06
N VAL A 69 -6.62 -7.57 2.00
CA VAL A 69 -6.90 -6.14 2.07
C VAL A 69 -8.08 -5.74 1.20
N LEU A 70 -8.86 -4.79 1.70
CA LEU A 70 -9.84 -4.02 0.92
C LEU A 70 -9.24 -2.62 0.76
N LEU A 71 -8.95 -2.22 -0.47
CA LEU A 71 -8.31 -0.95 -0.79
C LEU A 71 -9.26 -0.02 -1.51
N PHE A 72 -9.18 1.25 -1.13
CA PHE A 72 -9.84 2.36 -1.79
C PHE A 72 -8.75 3.23 -2.36
N VAL A 73 -8.73 3.36 -3.68
CA VAL A 73 -7.66 4.04 -4.40
C VAL A 73 -8.28 5.19 -5.20
N ASP A 74 -7.68 6.37 -5.19
CA ASP A 74 -8.12 7.48 -6.03
C ASP A 74 -7.64 7.33 -7.48
N ALA A 75 -7.81 8.37 -8.28
CA ALA A 75 -7.38 8.39 -9.68
C ALA A 75 -5.85 8.60 -9.85
N GLU A 76 -5.11 8.85 -8.77
CA GLU A 76 -3.65 9.03 -8.75
C GLU A 76 -2.94 7.85 -8.07
N ASP A 77 -3.63 6.70 -7.96
CA ASP A 77 -3.16 5.47 -7.31
C ASP A 77 -2.79 5.63 -5.82
N ARG A 78 -3.38 6.63 -5.17
CA ARG A 78 -3.18 6.86 -3.73
C ARG A 78 -4.24 6.14 -2.93
N ILE A 79 -3.82 5.54 -1.82
CA ILE A 79 -4.75 4.97 -0.85
C ILE A 79 -5.57 6.10 -0.21
N VAL A 80 -6.88 6.00 -0.34
CA VAL A 80 -7.85 6.91 0.27
C VAL A 80 -8.35 6.29 1.56
N GLY A 81 -8.26 7.05 2.65
CA GLY A 81 -8.67 6.58 3.98
C GLY A 81 -7.51 5.94 4.74
N VAL A 82 -6.54 6.77 5.12
CA VAL A 82 -5.33 6.45 5.91
C VAL A 82 -5.57 5.55 7.13
N ASN A 83 -6.80 5.46 7.67
CA ASN A 83 -7.16 4.58 8.79
C ASN A 83 -7.66 3.18 8.40
N GLN A 84 -7.64 2.77 7.13
CA GLN A 84 -8.06 1.41 6.77
C GLN A 84 -7.00 0.40 7.23
N GLY A 85 -7.36 -0.41 8.24
CA GLY A 85 -6.46 -1.38 8.88
C GLY A 85 -5.84 -0.92 10.21
N ALA A 86 -6.15 0.29 10.67
CA ALA A 86 -5.79 0.72 12.03
C ALA A 86 -6.77 0.09 13.04
N PHE A 87 -6.33 -0.97 13.73
CA PHE A 87 -6.93 -1.48 14.96
C PHE A 87 -5.92 -1.39 16.09
#